data_AF-A0A5C5Y4Z2-F1
#
_entry.id   AF-A0A5C5Y4Z2-F1
#
_cell.length_a   1.000
_cell.length_b   1.000
_cell.length_c   1.000
_cell.angle_alpha   90.00
_cell.angle_beta   90.00
_cell.angle_gamma   90.00
#
_symmetry.space_group_name_H-M   'P 1'
#
loop_
_entity.id
_entity.type
_entity.pdbx_description
1 polymer ?
#
loop_
_entity_poly.entity_id
_entity_poly.type
_entity_poly.pdbx_seq_one_letter_code
_entity_poly.pdbx_strand_id
1 'polypeptide(L)'
;MSKSKKSSPSSAASGGRRQFTKEFKEQAVQMLLDGHSAPSIVERLGLSGTNLLYRWRRELVGQSGKTTEVLDDRVRKLEAELKRVQQERDILKKALAIFGRSG
;
A
#
# COMPACT_ATOMS: atom_id res chain seq x y z
N MET A 1 17.03 23.22 -16.71
CA MET A 1 16.78 21.91 -16.07
C MET A 1 15.37 21.93 -15.46
N SER A 2 14.70 20.78 -15.46
CA SER A 2 13.45 20.47 -14.74
C SER A 2 12.12 20.90 -15.40
N LYS A 3 11.66 20.07 -16.34
CA LYS A 3 10.22 19.87 -16.64
C LYS A 3 9.55 19.25 -15.41
N SER A 4 8.39 19.75 -14.98
CA SER A 4 7.48 18.93 -14.18
C SER A 4 6.03 19.17 -14.57
N LYS A 5 5.35 18.05 -14.77
CA LYS A 5 4.16 17.84 -15.59
C LYS A 5 2.90 18.42 -14.95
N LYS A 6 2.15 19.21 -15.71
CA LYS A 6 0.76 19.58 -15.42
C LYS A 6 -0.11 18.34 -15.68
N SER A 7 -0.47 17.61 -14.63
CA SER A 7 -1.34 16.43 -14.68
C SER A 7 -2.81 16.86 -14.84
N SER A 8 -3.21 17.22 -16.06
CA SER A 8 -4.62 17.37 -16.43
C SER A 8 -5.17 16.03 -16.93
N PRO A 9 -6.42 15.65 -16.60
CA PRO A 9 -6.97 14.34 -16.95
C PRO A 9 -7.30 14.32 -18.45
N SER A 10 -6.56 13.50 -19.20
CA SER A 10 -6.80 13.27 -20.62
C SER A 10 -8.07 12.45 -20.82
N SER A 11 -9.22 13.11 -20.99
CA SER A 11 -10.46 12.51 -21.49
C SER A 11 -10.62 12.84 -22.98
N ALA A 12 -10.18 11.93 -23.86
CA ALA A 12 -10.58 11.97 -25.26
C ALA A 12 -12.00 11.37 -25.38
N ALA A 13 -13.00 12.23 -25.59
CA ALA A 13 -14.39 11.84 -25.77
C ALA A 13 -14.70 11.53 -27.25
N SER A 14 -14.99 10.28 -27.56
CA SER A 14 -15.79 9.88 -28.73
C SER A 14 -16.28 8.44 -28.57
N GLY A 15 -17.55 8.24 -28.19
CA GLY A 15 -18.33 7.00 -28.39
C GLY A 15 -17.88 5.69 -27.73
N GLY A 16 -16.71 5.63 -27.09
CA GLY A 16 -16.16 4.45 -26.42
C GLY A 16 -16.06 4.62 -24.90
N ARG A 17 -16.04 3.51 -24.15
CA ARG A 17 -15.84 3.52 -22.69
C ARG A 17 -14.65 4.41 -22.34
N ARG A 18 -14.84 5.40 -21.45
CA ARG A 18 -13.75 6.25 -20.93
C ARG A 18 -12.67 5.35 -20.32
N GLN A 19 -11.48 5.36 -20.90
CA GLN A 19 -10.34 4.62 -20.40
C GLN A 19 -9.53 5.53 -19.46
N PHE A 20 -9.28 5.05 -18.25
CA PHE A 20 -8.49 5.76 -17.24
C PHE A 20 -7.19 5.00 -17.02
N THR A 21 -6.07 5.73 -16.87
CA THR A 21 -4.77 5.11 -16.59
C THR A 21 -4.76 4.48 -15.20
N LYS A 22 -3.84 3.53 -14.97
CA LYS A 22 -3.77 2.81 -13.69
C LYS A 22 -3.48 3.76 -12.53
N GLU A 23 -2.55 4.70 -12.74
CA GLU A 23 -2.12 5.69 -11.75
C GLU A 23 -3.29 6.60 -11.35
N PHE A 24 -4.12 6.99 -12.32
CA PHE A 24 -5.30 7.79 -12.06
C PHE A 24 -6.34 7.04 -11.22
N LYS A 25 -6.55 5.75 -11.50
CA LYS A 25 -7.44 4.91 -10.69
C LYS A 25 -6.91 4.74 -9.27
N GLU A 26 -5.61 4.51 -9.11
CA GLU A 26 -4.94 4.39 -7.81
C GLU A 26 -5.08 5.67 -6.99
N GLN A 27 -4.82 6.83 -7.59
CA GLN A 27 -4.99 8.12 -6.92
C GLN A 27 -6.44 8.33 -6.47
N ALA A 28 -7.43 8.04 -7.33
CA ALA A 28 -8.84 8.20 -6.99
C ALA A 28 -9.30 7.26 -5.87
N VAL A 29 -8.77 6.03 -5.82
CA VAL A 29 -9.04 5.07 -4.73
C VAL A 29 -8.30 5.46 -3.45
N GLN A 30 -7.07 5.98 -3.53
CA GLN A 30 -6.34 6.49 -2.37
C GLN A 30 -7.13 7.59 -1.67
N MET A 31 -7.66 8.56 -2.43
CA MET A 31 -8.52 9.61 -1.87
C MET A 31 -9.75 9.06 -1.14
N LEU A 32 -10.32 7.95 -1.64
CA LEU A 32 -11.45 7.28 -0.98
C LEU A 32 -11.02 6.57 0.32
N LEU A 33 -9.79 6.05 0.38
CA LEU A 33 -9.22 5.44 1.59
C LEU A 33 -8.80 6.50 2.62
N ASP A 34 -8.38 7.68 2.16
CA ASP A 34 -8.02 8.83 3.00
C ASP A 34 -9.26 9.52 3.64
N GLY A 35 -10.47 9.02 3.36
CA GLY A 35 -11.72 9.47 3.99
C GLY A 35 -12.50 10.54 3.22
N HIS A 36 -12.11 10.87 1.99
CA HIS A 36 -12.92 11.76 1.16
C HIS A 36 -14.22 11.07 0.70
N SER A 37 -15.32 11.82 0.67
CA SER A 37 -16.61 11.27 0.21
C SER A 37 -16.58 10.98 -1.29
N ALA A 38 -17.16 9.85 -1.70
CA ALA A 38 -17.20 9.46 -3.11
C ALA A 38 -17.81 10.54 -4.03
N PRO A 39 -18.90 11.26 -3.66
CA PRO A 39 -19.41 12.36 -4.46
C PRO A 39 -18.39 13.50 -4.65
N SER A 40 -17.68 13.89 -3.57
CA SER A 40 -16.67 14.95 -3.64
C SER A 40 -15.50 14.57 -4.56
N ILE A 41 -15.08 13.31 -4.53
CA ILE A 41 -14.02 12.81 -5.43
C ILE A 41 -14.49 12.83 -6.88
N VAL A 42 -15.73 12.43 -7.15
CA VAL A 42 -16.32 12.43 -8.50
C VAL A 42 -16.38 13.84 -9.08
N GLU A 43 -16.86 14.81 -8.31
CA GLU A 43 -16.91 16.22 -8.72
C GLU A 43 -15.51 16.77 -8.97
N ARG A 44 -14.57 16.55 -8.04
CA ARG A 44 -13.19 17.02 -8.13
C ARG A 44 -12.43 16.45 -9.33
N LEU A 45 -12.66 15.17 -9.65
CA LEU A 45 -11.96 14.45 -10.71
C LEU A 45 -12.74 14.41 -12.03
N GLY A 46 -13.93 15.00 -12.10
CA GLY A 46 -14.78 15.01 -13.30
C GLY A 46 -15.24 13.61 -13.75
N LEU A 47 -15.47 12.70 -12.80
CA LEU A 47 -15.88 11.33 -13.09
C LEU A 47 -17.37 11.26 -13.42
N SER A 48 -17.76 10.21 -14.14
CA SER A 48 -19.16 10.00 -14.53
C SER A 48 -20.07 9.53 -13.39
N GLY A 49 -19.50 9.10 -12.25
CA GLY A 49 -20.28 8.68 -11.08
C GLY A 49 -19.47 7.89 -10.05
N THR A 50 -20.03 7.76 -8.86
CA THR A 50 -19.40 7.11 -7.69
C THR A 50 -19.24 5.61 -7.86
N ASN A 51 -20.12 4.96 -8.63
CA ASN A 51 -20.07 3.53 -8.95
C ASN A 51 -18.72 3.10 -9.56
N LEU A 52 -18.08 3.99 -10.33
CA LEU A 52 -16.79 3.72 -10.95
C LEU A 52 -15.67 3.65 -9.91
N LEU A 53 -15.70 4.54 -8.89
CA LEU A 53 -14.75 4.54 -7.78
C LEU A 53 -14.85 3.27 -6.94
N TYR A 54 -16.07 2.83 -6.61
CA TYR A 54 -16.27 1.59 -5.86
C TYR A 54 -15.84 0.35 -6.65
N ARG A 55 -15.97 0.37 -7.99
CA ARG A 55 -15.45 -0.70 -8.84
C ARG A 55 -13.93 -0.74 -8.81
N TRP A 56 -13.26 0.40 -8.98
CA TRP A 56 -11.79 0.47 -8.90
C TRP A 56 -11.26 0.10 -7.53
N ARG A 57 -11.95 0.51 -6.45
CA ARG A 57 -11.61 0.07 -5.10
C ARG A 57 -11.62 -1.45 -5.00
N ARG A 58 -12.66 -2.12 -5.51
CA ARG A 58 -12.72 -3.59 -5.51
C ARG A 58 -11.65 -4.23 -6.39
N GLU A 59 -11.39 -3.68 -7.58
CA GLU A 59 -10.34 -4.17 -8.48
C GLU A 59 -8.95 -4.07 -7.84
N LEU A 60 -8.61 -2.93 -7.21
CA LEU A 60 -7.29 -2.68 -6.61
C LEU A 60 -7.12 -3.37 -5.25
N VAL A 61 -8.12 -3.30 -4.38
CA VAL A 61 -8.06 -3.97 -3.06
C VAL A 61 -8.18 -5.48 -3.21
N GLY A 62 -9.00 -5.97 -4.16
CA GLY A 62 -9.11 -7.40 -4.47
C GLY A 62 -7.82 -7.99 -5.07
N GLN A 63 -7.05 -7.20 -5.82
CA GLN A 63 -5.69 -7.56 -6.24
C GLN A 63 -4.69 -7.50 -5.08
N SER A 64 -4.86 -6.53 -4.17
CA SER A 64 -4.04 -6.41 -2.95
C SER A 64 -4.23 -7.60 -2.01
N GLY A 65 -5.43 -8.18 -1.89
CA GLY A 65 -5.70 -9.28 -0.95
C GLY A 65 -4.77 -10.49 -1.11
N LYS A 66 -4.43 -10.88 -2.35
CA LYS A 66 -3.48 -11.98 -2.62
C LYS A 66 -2.02 -11.62 -2.34
N THR A 67 -1.67 -10.33 -2.35
CA THR A 67 -0.29 -9.88 -2.14
C THR A 67 -0.03 -9.50 -0.68
N THR A 68 -1.04 -8.99 0.04
CA THR A 68 -0.97 -8.71 1.47
C THR A 68 -0.80 -9.99 2.29
N GLU A 69 -1.52 -11.06 1.96
CA GLU A 69 -1.37 -12.35 2.69
C GLU A 69 0.07 -12.91 2.59
N VAL A 70 0.67 -12.87 1.38
CA VAL A 70 2.04 -13.36 1.16
C VAL A 70 3.09 -12.45 1.84
N LEU A 71 2.83 -11.14 1.90
CA LEU A 71 3.71 -10.18 2.57
C LEU A 71 3.62 -10.32 4.10
N ASP A 72 2.41 -10.49 4.65
CA ASP A 72 2.18 -10.69 6.08
C ASP A 72 2.86 -11.97 6.59
N ASP A 73 2.81 -13.06 5.81
CA ASP A 73 3.51 -14.31 6.14
C ASP A 73 5.03 -14.15 6.17
N ARG A 74 5.59 -13.34 5.27
CA ARG A 74 7.04 -13.04 5.26
C ARG A 74 7.44 -12.16 6.44
N VAL A 75 6.63 -11.16 6.76
CA VAL A 75 6.86 -10.29 7.94
C VAL A 75 6.86 -11.13 9.21
N ARG A 76 5.86 -12.00 9.41
CA ARG A 76 5.79 -12.89 10.58
C ARG A 76 6.99 -13.82 10.70
N LYS A 77 7.48 -14.37 9.59
CA LYS A 77 8.70 -15.21 9.58
C LYS A 77 9.93 -14.42 9.99
N LEU A 78 10.11 -13.22 9.43
CA LEU A 78 11.23 -12.36 9.76
C LEU A 78 11.20 -11.89 11.22
N GLU A 79 10.03 -11.56 11.76
CA GLU A 79 9.86 -11.23 13.18
C GLU A 79 10.23 -12.41 14.10
N ALA A 80 9.85 -13.63 13.72
CA ALA A 80 10.20 -14.84 14.48
C ALA A 80 11.72 -15.11 14.47
N GLU A 81 12.37 -14.96 13.32
CA GLU A 81 13.83 -15.09 13.19
C GLU A 81 14.56 -14.03 14.01
N LEU A 82 14.10 -12.78 13.95
CA LEU A 82 14.66 -11.67 14.71
C LEU A 82 14.58 -11.97 16.22
N LYS A 83 13.42 -12.42 16.70
CA LYS A 83 13.23 -12.81 18.10
C LYS A 83 14.17 -13.94 18.53
N ARG A 84 14.35 -14.97 17.68
CA ARG A 84 15.28 -16.08 17.96
C ARG A 84 16.72 -15.58 18.09
N VAL A 85 17.19 -14.78 17.14
CA VAL A 85 18.56 -14.24 17.15
C VAL A 85 18.79 -13.35 18.39
N GLN A 86 17.79 -12.55 18.78
CA GLN A 86 17.87 -11.77 20.01
C GLN A 86 18.01 -12.65 21.25
N GLN A 87 17.23 -13.73 21.34
CA GLN A 87 17.32 -14.67 22.45
C GLN A 87 18.69 -15.35 22.51
N GLU A 88 19.22 -15.82 21.38
CA GLU A 88 20.56 -16.42 21.29
C GLU A 88 21.63 -15.43 21.77
N ARG A 89 21.58 -14.17 21.31
CA ARG A 89 22.47 -13.11 21.77
C ARG A 89 22.38 -12.88 23.28
N ASP A 90 21.17 -12.85 23.82
CA ASP A 90 20.96 -12.58 25.24
C ASP A 90 21.41 -13.74 26.13
N ILE A 91 21.26 -14.98 25.66
CA ILE A 91 21.83 -16.17 26.31
C ILE A 91 23.35 -16.07 26.33
N LEU A 92 23.99 -15.76 25.20
CA LEU A 92 25.44 -15.61 25.11
C LEU A 92 25.96 -14.48 26.01
N LYS A 93 25.26 -13.34 26.06
CA LYS A 93 25.58 -12.24 26.99
C LYS A 93 25.50 -12.68 28.45
N LYS A 94 24.46 -13.42 28.83
CA LYS A 94 24.31 -13.96 30.20
C LYS A 94 25.43 -14.92 30.54
N ALA A 95 25.79 -15.83 29.62
CA ALA A 95 26.90 -16.76 29.81
C ALA A 95 28.24 -16.03 30.00
N LEU A 96 28.57 -15.07 29.13
CA LEU A 96 29.77 -14.24 29.26
C LEU A 96 29.82 -13.49 30.59
N ALA A 97 28.68 -12.93 31.03
CA ALA A 97 28.60 -12.23 32.31
C ALA A 97 28.81 -13.14 33.54
N ILE A 98 28.50 -14.43 33.43
CA ILE A 98 28.77 -15.44 34.46
C ILE A 98 30.26 -15.80 34.45
N PHE A 99 30.81 -16.14 33.29
CA PHE A 99 32.22 -16.51 33.15
C PHE A 99 33.18 -15.37 33.50
N GLY A 100 32.82 -14.12 33.25
CA GLY A 100 33.62 -12.95 33.60
C GLY A 100 33.60 -12.56 35.09
N ARG A 101 32.75 -13.18 35.92
CA ARG A 101 32.73 -12.96 37.40
C ARG A 101 33.43 -14.06 38.19
N SER A 102 33.75 -15.19 37.54
CA SER A 102 34.42 -16.33 38.15
C SER A 102 35.95 -16.31 37.94
N GLY A 103 36.53 -15.15 37.62
CA GLY A 103 37.96 -14.94 37.43
C GLY A 103 38.47 -13.76 38.24
#